data_AF-X0X5L7-F1
#
_entry.id   AF-X0X5L7-F1
#
_cell.length_a   1.000
_cell.length_b   1.000
_cell.length_c   1.000
_cell.angle_alpha   90.00
_cell.angle_beta   90.00
_cell.angle_gamma   90.00
#
_symmetry.space_group_name_H-M   'P 1'
#
loop_
_entity.id
_entity.type
_entity.pdbx_description
1 polymer ?
#
loop_
_entity_poly.entity_id
_entity_poly.type
_entity_poly.pdbx_seq_one_letter_code
_entity_poly.pdbx_strand_id
1 'polypeptide(L)'
;MGLSPSGTPNCRNPLVLRRRIVGTLNRSNARLSRRRFLRSAAAASLSLGGLVARGKAARSNGAEPFFKTRGVVLVPSDMTTWDWPEQAKRAGLSTIGTHVFPHQVAEFVRTDEGRRFLERCRTRGIEVEHELHSIGDLLPRKLFERDATMFRMNESGDRVADWNLCVHSKAAVEMVCENAQKYARLLRPTTGRYFYWIDDGRPMCHCPKCRGLSDSD
;
A
#
# COMPACT_ATOMS: atom_id res chain seq x y z
N MET A 1 -19.75 -9.16 -60.98
CA MET A 1 -18.75 -8.38 -61.76
C MET A 1 -17.96 -7.58 -60.72
N GLY A 2 -16.78 -7.94 -60.23
CA GLY A 2 -15.66 -8.60 -60.88
C GLY A 2 -14.72 -7.52 -61.42
N LEU A 3 -13.71 -7.12 -60.63
CA LEU A 3 -12.35 -6.72 -61.03
C LEU A 3 -11.49 -6.46 -59.77
N SER A 4 -10.23 -6.86 -59.86
CA SER A 4 -9.28 -7.15 -58.77
C SER A 4 -8.30 -5.97 -58.47
N PRO A 5 -7.04 -6.16 -58.01
CA PRO A 5 -6.60 -5.90 -56.63
C PRO A 5 -5.37 -4.95 -56.56
N SER A 6 -4.71 -4.89 -55.40
CA SER A 6 -3.26 -4.66 -55.17
C SER A 6 -2.86 -3.45 -54.32
N GLY A 7 -1.85 -3.64 -53.45
CA GLY A 7 -1.02 -2.56 -52.95
C GLY A 7 -0.60 -2.62 -51.48
N THR A 8 0.21 -3.61 -51.09
CA THR A 8 1.11 -3.47 -49.93
C THR A 8 2.41 -2.77 -50.37
N PRO A 9 3.06 -1.96 -49.51
CA PRO A 9 4.49 -1.78 -49.61
C PRO A 9 5.24 -2.18 -48.33
N ASN A 10 6.20 -3.03 -48.62
CA ASN A 10 7.31 -3.55 -47.85
C ASN A 10 8.30 -2.42 -47.49
N CYS A 11 8.71 -2.29 -46.21
CA CYS A 11 9.84 -1.44 -45.83
C CYS A 11 11.00 -2.30 -45.32
N ARG A 12 12.02 -2.39 -46.16
CA ARG A 12 13.30 -3.06 -45.93
C ARG A 12 14.25 -2.21 -45.09
N ASN A 13 15.01 -2.92 -44.28
CA ASN A 13 16.30 -2.58 -43.67
C ASN A 13 17.25 -1.79 -44.60
N PRO A 14 18.04 -0.85 -44.04
CA PRO A 14 19.38 -0.55 -44.56
C PRO A 14 20.48 -1.05 -43.60
N LEU A 15 21.30 -1.95 -44.14
CA LEU A 15 22.63 -2.29 -43.65
C LEU A 15 23.55 -1.06 -43.78
N VAL A 16 24.20 -0.65 -42.69
CA VAL A 16 25.36 0.24 -42.75
C VAL A 16 26.59 -0.49 -42.19
N LEU A 17 27.53 -0.68 -43.10
CA LEU A 17 28.89 -1.17 -42.94
C LEU A 17 29.69 -0.30 -41.95
N ARG A 18 30.45 -0.90 -41.02
CA ARG A 18 31.70 -0.29 -40.51
C ARG A 18 32.62 -1.29 -39.78
N ARG A 19 33.74 -1.58 -40.44
CA ARG A 19 35.12 -1.88 -39.98
C ARG A 19 35.33 -2.62 -38.65
N ARG A 20 35.98 -3.79 -38.79
CA ARG A 20 36.81 -4.45 -37.77
C ARG A 20 37.87 -3.50 -37.20
N ILE A 21 37.91 -3.39 -35.88
CA ILE A 21 39.13 -3.09 -35.13
C ILE A 21 39.31 -4.24 -34.13
N VAL A 22 40.40 -4.99 -34.32
CA VAL A 22 40.88 -6.01 -33.39
C VAL A 22 41.52 -5.26 -32.22
N GLY A 23 40.96 -5.42 -31.03
CA GLY A 23 41.50 -4.89 -29.78
C GLY A 23 41.40 -5.96 -28.70
N THR A 24 42.51 -6.63 -28.44
CA THR A 24 42.72 -7.59 -27.35
C THR A 24 42.59 -6.86 -26.01
N LEU A 25 41.48 -7.06 -25.30
CA LEU A 25 41.34 -6.71 -23.89
C LEU A 25 41.08 -7.98 -23.09
N ASN A 26 42.15 -8.46 -22.47
CA ASN A 26 42.17 -9.55 -21.51
C ASN A 26 41.36 -9.14 -20.26
N ARG A 27 40.05 -9.44 -20.24
CA ARG A 27 39.22 -9.28 -19.04
C ARG A 27 39.35 -10.52 -18.16
N SER A 28 40.21 -10.43 -17.16
CA SER A 28 40.22 -11.31 -16.01
C SER A 28 38.91 -11.15 -15.22
N ASN A 29 37.99 -12.10 -15.40
CA ASN A 29 36.73 -12.18 -14.66
C ASN A 29 36.99 -12.70 -13.24
N ALA A 30 37.53 -11.84 -12.36
CA ALA A 30 37.61 -12.13 -10.95
C ALA A 30 36.24 -11.86 -10.29
N ARG A 31 35.39 -12.90 -10.17
CA ARG A 31 34.16 -12.83 -9.36
C ARG A 31 34.55 -12.53 -7.91
N LEU A 32 34.17 -11.36 -7.41
CA LEU A 32 34.31 -11.01 -5.99
C LEU A 32 33.40 -11.92 -5.16
N SER A 33 34.01 -12.80 -4.36
CA SER A 33 33.25 -13.65 -3.44
C SER A 33 32.95 -12.90 -2.14
N ARG A 34 31.81 -13.21 -1.52
CA ARG A 34 31.36 -12.65 -0.23
C ARG A 34 32.43 -12.73 0.87
N ARG A 35 33.27 -13.78 0.83
CA ARG A 35 34.40 -13.97 1.77
C ARG A 35 35.56 -12.99 1.54
N ARG A 36 35.77 -12.53 0.30
CA ARG A 36 36.82 -11.56 -0.03
C ARG A 36 36.42 -10.14 0.39
N PHE A 37 35.15 -9.77 0.23
CA PHE A 37 34.60 -8.50 0.72
C PHE A 37 34.70 -8.37 2.25
N LEU A 38 34.32 -9.42 3.00
CA LEU A 38 34.38 -9.41 4.46
C LEU A 38 35.82 -9.32 5.00
N ARG A 39 36.80 -9.90 4.30
CA ARG A 39 38.22 -9.77 4.68
C ARG A 39 38.78 -8.37 4.44
N SER A 40 38.33 -7.67 3.40
CA SER A 40 38.70 -6.28 3.15
C SER A 40 38.10 -5.31 4.17
N ALA A 41 36.88 -5.59 4.66
CA ALA A 41 36.24 -4.78 5.70
C ALA A 41 36.86 -5.00 7.10
N ALA A 42 37.35 -6.21 7.40
CA ALA A 42 37.98 -6.52 8.69
C ALA A 42 39.43 -6.00 8.83
N ALA A 43 40.10 -5.67 7.71
CA ALA A 43 41.46 -5.11 7.73
C ALA A 43 41.50 -3.58 7.87
N ALA A 44 40.35 -2.90 7.74
CA ALA A 44 40.24 -1.45 7.94
C ALA A 44 39.95 -1.06 9.41
N SER A 45 39.78 -2.04 10.31
CA SER A 45 39.31 -1.82 11.69
C SER A 45 40.37 -2.05 12.77
N LEU A 46 41.66 -2.17 12.43
CA LEU A 46 42.74 -2.43 13.40
C LEU A 46 43.82 -1.34 13.48
N SER A 47 43.59 -0.13 12.95
CA SER A 47 44.51 1.01 13.09
C SER A 47 43.86 2.33 13.54
N LEU A 48 42.62 2.31 14.04
CA LEU A 48 42.10 3.40 14.90
C LEU A 48 41.83 2.86 16.31
N GLY A 49 42.91 2.52 17.01
CA GLY A 49 42.91 2.56 18.46
C GLY A 49 42.71 4.00 18.92
N GLY A 50 41.66 4.25 19.71
CA GLY A 50 41.43 5.55 20.34
C GLY A 50 40.39 6.41 19.63
N LEU A 51 39.13 6.00 19.68
CA LEU A 51 37.96 6.86 19.86
C LEU A 51 36.78 5.92 20.04
N VAL A 52 36.53 5.53 21.30
CA VAL A 52 35.18 5.14 21.70
C VAL A 52 34.35 6.40 21.57
N ALA A 53 33.92 6.70 20.35
CA ALA A 53 32.80 7.59 20.13
C ALA A 53 31.61 6.86 20.74
N ARG A 54 31.38 7.11 22.03
CA ARG A 54 30.03 7.18 22.57
C ARG A 54 29.29 8.08 21.59
N GLY A 55 28.65 7.49 20.59
CA GLY A 55 27.67 8.17 19.80
C GLY A 55 26.65 8.66 20.80
N LYS A 56 26.79 9.93 21.24
CA LYS A 56 25.68 10.65 21.80
C LYS A 56 24.67 10.60 20.67
N ALA A 57 23.69 9.69 20.78
CA ALA A 57 22.46 9.82 20.05
C ALA A 57 22.11 11.29 20.21
N ALA A 58 22.17 12.04 19.10
CA ALA A 58 21.87 13.45 19.11
C ALA A 58 20.47 13.53 19.71
N ARG A 59 20.38 13.92 20.98
CA ARG A 59 19.11 14.31 21.56
C ARG A 59 18.72 15.47 20.68
N SER A 60 17.72 15.25 19.84
CA SER A 60 17.06 16.36 19.17
C SER A 60 16.71 17.32 20.29
N ASN A 61 17.35 18.49 20.30
CA ASN A 61 16.79 19.64 21.01
C ASN A 61 15.29 19.60 20.71
N GLY A 62 14.43 19.75 21.73
CA GLY A 62 12.98 19.50 21.66
C GLY A 62 12.18 20.36 20.69
N ALA A 63 12.76 20.70 19.54
CA ALA A 63 12.12 21.10 18.33
C ALA A 63 11.09 20.06 17.94
N GLU A 64 9.92 20.54 17.58
CA GLU A 64 8.85 19.69 17.12
C GLU A 64 9.27 18.90 15.86
N PRO A 65 8.81 17.65 15.72
CA PRO A 65 9.02 16.89 14.49
C PRO A 65 8.46 17.64 13.27
N PHE A 66 9.21 17.60 12.16
CA PHE A 66 8.76 18.16 10.88
C PHE A 66 7.45 17.51 10.41
N PHE A 67 7.44 16.17 10.36
CA PHE A 67 6.22 15.40 10.13
C PHE A 67 5.49 15.19 11.44
N LYS A 68 4.26 15.71 11.56
CA LYS A 68 3.41 15.55 12.75
C LYS A 68 2.94 14.10 12.92
N THR A 69 2.56 13.46 11.81
CA THR A 69 2.21 12.04 11.75
C THR A 69 3.40 11.23 11.24
N ARG A 70 3.82 10.24 12.02
CA ARG A 70 4.86 9.26 11.67
C ARG A 70 4.36 7.92 12.15
N GLY A 71 4.08 6.99 11.25
CA GLY A 71 3.39 5.77 11.64
C GLY A 71 3.84 4.51 10.91
N VAL A 72 3.23 3.42 11.32
CA VAL A 72 3.32 2.10 10.71
C VAL A 72 1.92 1.53 10.58
N VAL A 73 1.66 0.80 9.50
CA VAL A 73 0.39 0.12 9.26
C VAL A 73 0.56 -1.37 9.58
N LEU A 74 -0.35 -1.92 10.37
CA LEU A 74 -0.32 -3.30 10.83
C LEU A 74 -1.64 -4.00 10.53
N VAL A 75 -1.55 -5.27 10.13
CA VAL A 75 -2.70 -6.18 10.11
C VAL A 75 -2.91 -6.82 11.49
N PRO A 76 -4.08 -7.39 11.83
CA PRO A 76 -4.38 -7.82 13.19
C PRO A 76 -3.46 -8.95 13.66
N SER A 77 -3.02 -9.82 12.75
CA SER A 77 -2.03 -10.86 13.05
C SER A 77 -0.71 -10.24 13.54
N ASP A 78 -0.20 -9.22 12.86
CA ASP A 78 1.07 -8.58 13.21
C ASP A 78 1.01 -7.92 14.59
N MET A 79 -0.14 -7.34 14.96
CA MET A 79 -0.34 -6.69 16.26
C MET A 79 -0.15 -7.64 17.46
N THR A 80 -0.23 -8.95 17.23
CA THR A 80 -0.03 -9.98 18.26
C THR A 80 1.39 -10.55 18.31
N THR A 81 2.21 -10.32 17.28
CA THR A 81 3.56 -10.88 17.17
C THR A 81 4.61 -10.16 18.00
N TRP A 82 4.37 -8.89 18.34
CA TRP A 82 5.31 -8.06 19.09
C TRP A 82 4.58 -6.94 19.85
N ASP A 83 5.21 -6.35 20.86
CA ASP A 83 4.72 -5.13 21.52
C ASP A 83 4.97 -3.92 20.62
N TRP A 84 4.19 -3.84 19.53
CA TRP A 84 4.21 -2.75 18.56
C TRP A 84 4.02 -1.36 19.19
N PRO A 85 3.11 -1.15 20.18
CA PRO A 85 3.03 0.13 20.88
C PRO A 85 4.36 0.56 21.51
N GLU A 86 5.10 -0.37 22.11
CA GLU A 86 6.44 -0.10 22.64
C GLU A 86 7.46 0.17 21.55
N GLN A 87 7.48 -0.64 20.48
CA GLN A 87 8.43 -0.41 19.38
C GLN A 87 8.18 0.92 18.67
N ALA A 88 6.93 1.28 18.42
CA ALA A 88 6.53 2.56 17.85
C ALA A 88 7.03 3.72 18.72
N LYS A 89 6.86 3.63 20.04
CA LYS A 89 7.36 4.63 20.98
C LYS A 89 8.87 4.78 20.93
N ARG A 90 9.60 3.65 20.96
CA ARG A 90 11.08 3.64 20.92
C ARG A 90 11.62 4.19 19.58
N ALA A 91 10.91 3.96 18.49
CA ALA A 91 11.24 4.48 17.17
C ALA A 91 10.82 5.95 16.94
N GLY A 92 10.12 6.58 17.89
CA GLY A 92 9.65 7.96 17.75
C GLY A 92 8.45 8.13 16.81
N LEU A 93 7.72 7.04 16.54
CA LEU A 93 6.45 7.08 15.82
C LEU A 93 5.35 7.71 16.70
N SER A 94 4.38 8.34 16.06
CA SER A 94 3.22 8.96 16.70
C SER A 94 1.96 8.11 16.55
N THR A 95 1.90 7.22 15.55
CA THR A 95 0.62 6.66 15.09
C THR A 95 0.80 5.21 14.63
N ILE A 96 -0.19 4.36 14.91
CA ILE A 96 -0.30 3.04 14.29
C ILE A 96 -1.63 2.96 13.53
N GLY A 97 -1.54 2.65 12.25
CA GLY A 97 -2.68 2.34 11.39
C GLY A 97 -3.03 0.86 11.48
N THR A 98 -4.32 0.54 11.64
CA THR A 98 -4.82 -0.84 11.57
C THR A 98 -5.38 -1.14 10.18
N HIS A 99 -5.14 -2.33 9.66
CA HIS A 99 -5.50 -2.80 8.33
C HIS A 99 -6.07 -4.23 8.45
N VAL A 100 -6.79 -4.89 7.53
CA VAL A 100 -7.09 -4.58 6.12
C VAL A 100 -8.54 -4.18 5.91
N PHE A 101 -9.48 -5.01 6.37
CA PHE A 101 -10.92 -4.84 6.12
C PHE A 101 -11.65 -4.39 7.39
N PRO A 102 -12.72 -3.58 7.27
CA PRO A 102 -13.50 -3.13 8.42
C PRO A 102 -13.95 -4.24 9.37
N HIS A 103 -14.52 -5.35 8.87
CA HIS A 103 -14.97 -6.44 9.74
C HIS A 103 -13.82 -7.10 10.52
N GLN A 104 -12.66 -7.31 9.91
CA GLN A 104 -11.51 -7.96 10.55
C GLN A 104 -10.94 -7.11 11.68
N VAL A 105 -10.74 -5.81 11.42
CA VAL A 105 -10.25 -4.88 12.44
C VAL A 105 -11.29 -4.76 13.56
N ALA A 106 -12.58 -4.65 13.21
CA ALA A 106 -13.68 -4.62 14.17
C ALA A 106 -13.80 -5.87 15.03
N GLU A 107 -13.50 -7.04 14.47
CA GLU A 107 -13.45 -8.30 15.22
C GLU A 107 -12.27 -8.28 16.20
N PHE A 108 -11.07 -7.92 15.73
CA PHE A 108 -9.86 -7.88 16.55
C PHE A 108 -9.98 -6.91 17.73
N VAL A 109 -10.44 -5.66 17.53
CA VAL A 109 -10.51 -4.67 18.62
C VAL A 109 -11.49 -5.06 19.73
N ARG A 110 -12.40 -6.02 19.47
CA ARG A 110 -13.32 -6.57 20.47
C ARG A 110 -12.73 -7.73 21.27
N THR A 111 -11.59 -8.29 20.88
CA THR A 111 -10.91 -9.33 21.67
C THR A 111 -10.17 -8.70 22.85
N ASP A 112 -9.75 -9.53 23.80
CA ASP A 112 -8.94 -9.05 24.92
C ASP A 112 -7.54 -8.63 24.46
N GLU A 113 -6.95 -9.30 23.47
CA GLU A 113 -5.70 -8.85 22.85
C GLU A 113 -5.85 -7.47 22.21
N GLY A 114 -6.91 -7.26 21.42
CA GLY A 114 -7.16 -5.99 20.75
C GLY A 114 -7.40 -4.84 21.72
N ARG A 115 -8.23 -5.05 22.76
CA ARG A 115 -8.43 -4.06 23.83
C ARG A 115 -7.13 -3.71 24.55
N ARG A 116 -6.31 -4.73 24.88
CA ARG A 116 -4.99 -4.51 25.49
C ARG A 116 -4.05 -3.76 24.55
N PHE A 117 -4.07 -4.04 23.25
CA PHE A 117 -3.28 -3.34 22.26
C PHE A 117 -3.65 -1.84 22.21
N LEU A 118 -4.94 -1.52 22.11
CA LEU A 118 -5.41 -0.13 22.09
C LEU A 118 -5.06 0.63 23.38
N GLU A 119 -5.20 -0.03 24.53
CA GLU A 119 -4.82 0.54 25.82
C GLU A 119 -3.30 0.78 25.92
N ARG A 120 -2.47 -0.12 25.38
CA ARG A 120 -1.02 0.08 25.30
C ARG A 120 -0.64 1.24 24.38
N CYS A 121 -1.35 1.45 23.27
CA CYS A 121 -1.17 2.63 22.41
C CYS A 121 -1.48 3.91 23.21
N ARG A 122 -2.66 3.96 23.85
CA ARG A 122 -3.12 5.10 24.64
C ARG A 122 -2.13 5.49 25.74
N THR A 123 -1.69 4.53 26.54
CA THR A 123 -0.75 4.76 27.66
C THR A 123 0.64 5.23 27.20
N ARG A 124 1.03 4.96 25.95
CA ARG A 124 2.32 5.38 25.38
C ARG A 124 2.23 6.67 24.56
N GLY A 125 1.03 7.23 24.40
CA GLY A 125 0.78 8.38 23.54
C GLY A 125 1.00 8.04 22.06
N ILE A 126 0.61 6.82 21.65
CA ILE A 126 0.54 6.40 20.25
C ILE A 126 -0.91 6.50 19.82
N GLU A 127 -1.15 7.34 18.82
CA GLU A 127 -2.46 7.47 18.20
C GLU A 127 -2.79 6.21 17.38
N VAL A 128 -4.07 5.90 17.23
CA VAL A 128 -4.57 4.80 16.42
C VAL A 128 -5.50 5.33 15.35
N GLU A 129 -5.29 4.83 14.14
CA GLU A 129 -6.19 5.04 13.01
C GLU A 129 -6.50 3.74 12.29
N HIS A 130 -7.57 3.75 11.50
CA HIS A 130 -8.05 2.57 10.80
C HIS A 130 -8.01 2.84 9.30
N GLU A 131 -7.08 2.19 8.62
CA GLU A 131 -6.73 2.33 7.20
C GLU A 131 -7.26 1.13 6.44
N LEU A 132 -8.43 1.26 5.81
CA LEU A 132 -9.27 0.10 5.47
C LEU A 132 -9.67 0.04 3.99
N HIS A 133 -9.48 -1.11 3.33
CA HIS A 133 -10.17 -1.41 2.06
C HIS A 133 -11.62 -1.74 2.38
N SER A 134 -12.54 -0.87 2.00
CA SER A 134 -13.82 -0.80 2.71
C SER A 134 -15.02 -1.21 1.88
N ILE A 135 -14.94 -1.17 0.55
CA ILE A 135 -16.12 -1.34 -0.30
C ILE A 135 -16.76 -2.73 -0.12
N GLY A 136 -15.97 -3.78 0.11
CA GLY A 136 -16.46 -5.11 0.51
C GLY A 136 -17.49 -5.09 1.64
N ASP A 137 -17.15 -4.39 2.71
CA ASP A 137 -17.95 -4.24 3.93
C ASP A 137 -19.05 -3.17 3.83
N LEU A 138 -18.77 -2.09 3.09
CA LEU A 138 -19.67 -0.96 2.96
C LEU A 138 -20.79 -1.22 1.94
N LEU A 139 -20.56 -2.08 0.95
CA LEU A 139 -21.56 -2.52 -0.03
C LEU A 139 -21.66 -4.06 -0.03
N PRO A 140 -22.55 -4.65 0.80
CA PRO A 140 -22.69 -6.11 0.89
C PRO A 140 -23.12 -6.75 -0.43
N ARG A 141 -22.43 -7.82 -0.84
CA ARG A 141 -22.59 -8.41 -2.20
C ARG A 141 -23.94 -9.09 -2.44
N LYS A 142 -24.59 -9.55 -1.37
CA LYS A 142 -25.98 -10.02 -1.40
C LYS A 142 -26.98 -8.97 -1.91
N LEU A 143 -26.63 -7.68 -1.89
CA LEU A 143 -27.50 -6.63 -2.44
C LEU A 143 -27.54 -6.65 -3.97
N PHE A 144 -26.62 -7.36 -4.64
CA PHE A 144 -26.59 -7.46 -6.09
C PHE A 144 -27.87 -8.06 -6.67
N GLU A 145 -28.41 -9.08 -6.01
CA GLU A 145 -29.68 -9.71 -6.41
C GLU A 145 -30.88 -8.75 -6.32
N ARG A 146 -30.80 -7.76 -5.41
CA ARG A 146 -31.85 -6.76 -5.22
C ARG A 146 -31.70 -5.59 -6.20
N ASP A 147 -30.48 -5.10 -6.36
CA ASP A 147 -30.16 -3.97 -7.23
C ASP A 147 -28.72 -4.07 -7.74
N ALA A 148 -28.56 -4.71 -8.90
CA ALA A 148 -27.28 -4.85 -9.58
C ALA A 148 -26.70 -3.50 -10.04
N THR A 149 -27.51 -2.43 -10.14
CA THR A 149 -27.03 -1.10 -10.58
C THR A 149 -26.12 -0.45 -9.53
N MET A 150 -26.18 -0.91 -8.28
CA MET A 150 -25.30 -0.46 -7.21
C MET A 150 -23.83 -0.82 -7.47
N PHE A 151 -23.58 -1.86 -8.27
CA PHE A 151 -22.26 -2.44 -8.45
C PHE A 151 -21.62 -2.00 -9.76
N ARG A 152 -20.30 -2.15 -9.86
CA ARG A 152 -19.56 -1.73 -11.04
C ARG A 152 -20.04 -2.46 -12.29
N MET A 153 -19.98 -1.78 -13.42
CA MET A 153 -20.09 -2.42 -14.73
C MET A 153 -18.67 -2.81 -15.17
N ASN A 154 -18.47 -4.04 -15.64
CA ASN A 154 -17.21 -4.47 -16.22
C ASN A 154 -17.06 -3.96 -17.67
N GLU A 155 -15.93 -4.25 -18.29
CA GLU A 155 -15.56 -3.85 -19.64
C GLU A 155 -16.46 -4.47 -20.72
N SER A 156 -17.08 -5.62 -20.43
CA SER A 156 -18.05 -6.29 -21.30
C SER A 156 -19.45 -5.65 -21.25
N GLY A 157 -19.69 -4.72 -20.32
CA GLY A 157 -20.98 -4.08 -20.11
C GLY A 157 -21.88 -4.76 -19.08
N ASP A 158 -21.39 -5.79 -18.38
CA ASP A 158 -22.16 -6.52 -17.36
C ASP A 158 -22.01 -5.87 -15.98
N ARG A 159 -23.09 -5.86 -15.19
CA ARG A 159 -22.98 -5.55 -13.76
C ARG A 159 -22.36 -6.74 -13.04
N VAL A 160 -21.37 -6.47 -12.19
CA VAL A 160 -20.64 -7.52 -11.44
C VAL A 160 -20.48 -7.11 -9.99
N ALA A 161 -20.66 -8.06 -9.07
CA ALA A 161 -20.66 -7.82 -7.63
C ALA A 161 -19.27 -7.90 -6.98
N ASP A 162 -18.18 -7.74 -7.72
CA ASP A 162 -16.81 -7.82 -7.19
C ASP A 162 -16.23 -6.43 -6.90
N TRP A 163 -15.26 -6.38 -5.99
CA TRP A 163 -14.42 -5.20 -5.69
C TRP A 163 -15.22 -3.91 -5.47
N ASN A 164 -15.21 -3.00 -6.45
CA ASN A 164 -15.72 -1.65 -6.28
C ASN A 164 -17.21 -1.50 -6.64
N LEU A 165 -17.72 -0.28 -6.44
CA LEU A 165 -19.09 0.12 -6.69
C LEU A 165 -19.26 0.93 -7.98
N CYS A 166 -20.50 1.20 -8.37
CA CYS A 166 -20.80 2.27 -9.31
C CYS A 166 -20.98 3.60 -8.55
N VAL A 167 -20.01 4.52 -8.63
CA VAL A 167 -20.07 5.83 -7.94
C VAL A 167 -21.24 6.71 -8.39
N HIS A 168 -21.78 6.48 -9.59
CA HIS A 168 -22.99 7.15 -10.10
C HIS A 168 -24.31 6.49 -9.67
N SER A 169 -24.28 5.39 -8.90
CA SER A 169 -25.49 4.82 -8.32
C SER A 169 -25.78 5.48 -6.97
N LYS A 170 -26.85 6.27 -6.92
CA LYS A 170 -27.30 6.92 -5.68
C LYS A 170 -27.51 5.91 -4.55
N ALA A 171 -28.16 4.78 -4.85
CA ALA A 171 -28.40 3.72 -3.89
C ALA A 171 -27.09 3.10 -3.35
N ALA A 172 -26.08 2.91 -4.20
CA ALA A 172 -24.78 2.42 -3.76
C ALA A 172 -24.10 3.39 -2.80
N VAL A 173 -24.06 4.68 -3.18
CA VAL A 173 -23.43 5.73 -2.37
C VAL A 173 -24.14 5.87 -1.03
N GLU A 174 -25.47 5.89 -1.01
CA GLU A 174 -26.25 5.94 0.25
C GLU A 174 -25.94 4.75 1.16
N MET A 175 -25.94 3.52 0.63
CA MET A 175 -25.59 2.32 1.40
C MET A 175 -24.17 2.39 1.96
N VAL A 176 -23.21 2.82 1.14
CA VAL A 176 -21.81 2.97 1.57
C VAL A 176 -21.69 4.03 2.67
N CYS A 177 -22.33 5.18 2.53
CA CYS A 177 -22.32 6.23 3.54
C CYS A 177 -22.95 5.77 4.87
N GLU A 178 -24.09 5.07 4.82
CA GLU A 178 -24.73 4.52 6.01
C GLU A 178 -23.85 3.51 6.74
N ASN A 179 -23.22 2.60 6.00
CA ASN A 179 -22.35 1.58 6.58
C ASN A 179 -21.03 2.18 7.06
N ALA A 180 -20.49 3.20 6.38
CA ALA A 180 -19.30 3.91 6.82
C ALA A 180 -19.55 4.57 8.17
N GLN A 181 -20.71 5.19 8.38
CA GLN A 181 -21.10 5.74 9.69
C GLN A 181 -21.21 4.67 10.78
N LYS A 182 -21.71 3.47 10.44
CA LYS A 182 -21.75 2.34 11.40
C LYS A 182 -20.34 1.93 11.82
N TYR A 183 -19.44 1.77 10.86
CA TYR A 183 -18.05 1.44 11.14
C TYR A 183 -17.31 2.57 11.85
N ALA A 184 -17.59 3.84 11.55
CA ALA A 184 -16.95 4.98 12.21
C ALA A 184 -17.26 5.05 13.71
N ARG A 185 -18.46 4.64 14.10
CA ARG A 185 -18.83 4.51 15.53
C ARG A 185 -18.12 3.35 16.21
N LEU A 186 -17.90 2.25 15.49
CA LEU A 186 -17.29 1.03 16.00
C LEU A 186 -15.76 1.11 16.08
N LEU A 187 -15.16 1.70 15.04
CA LEU A 187 -13.74 1.87 14.81
C LEU A 187 -13.43 3.37 14.85
N ARG A 188 -13.58 3.97 16.03
CA ARG A 188 -13.32 5.40 16.21
C ARG A 188 -11.81 5.62 16.32
N PRO A 189 -11.17 6.29 15.35
CA PRO A 189 -9.76 6.62 15.41
C PRO A 189 -9.52 7.69 16.49
N THR A 190 -8.34 7.67 17.10
CA THR A 190 -7.95 8.71 18.07
C THR A 190 -7.49 9.99 17.35
N THR A 191 -7.01 9.86 16.11
CA THR A 191 -6.57 10.97 15.25
C THR A 191 -7.72 11.81 14.69
N GLY A 192 -8.96 11.32 14.75
CA GLY A 192 -10.11 11.91 14.06
C GLY A 192 -10.12 11.71 12.54
N ARG A 193 -9.13 11.02 11.96
CA ARG A 193 -9.05 10.75 10.51
C ARG A 193 -9.61 9.36 10.19
N TYR A 194 -10.53 9.32 9.24
CA TYR A 194 -11.16 8.08 8.78
C TYR A 194 -10.68 7.73 7.37
N PHE A 195 -10.28 6.49 7.16
CA PHE A 195 -9.79 6.00 5.87
C PHE A 195 -10.66 4.83 5.41
N TYR A 196 -11.58 5.13 4.50
CA TYR A 196 -12.42 4.15 3.81
C TYR A 196 -12.02 4.12 2.34
N TRP A 197 -11.09 3.23 2.01
CA TRP A 197 -10.56 3.11 0.65
C TRP A 197 -11.41 2.20 -0.22
N ILE A 198 -11.20 2.37 -1.53
CA ILE A 198 -11.60 1.41 -2.54
C ILE A 198 -10.83 0.09 -2.38
N ASP A 199 -11.25 -0.92 -3.13
CA ASP A 199 -10.42 -2.11 -3.30
C ASP A 199 -9.28 -1.76 -4.28
N ASP A 200 -8.09 -1.51 -3.72
CA ASP A 200 -6.95 -0.97 -4.45
C ASP A 200 -6.46 -1.89 -5.57
N GLY A 201 -6.09 -1.28 -6.71
CA GLY A 201 -5.62 -2.01 -7.89
C GLY A 201 -6.67 -2.95 -8.48
N ARG A 202 -7.95 -2.80 -8.10
CA ARG A 202 -9.06 -3.56 -8.66
C ARG A 202 -9.85 -2.71 -9.64
N PRO A 203 -10.50 -3.34 -10.64
CA PRO A 203 -11.25 -2.61 -11.64
C PRO A 203 -12.35 -1.74 -11.04
N MET A 204 -12.53 -0.55 -11.62
CA MET A 204 -13.61 0.37 -11.31
C MET A 204 -14.81 0.15 -12.25
N CYS A 205 -15.81 1.03 -12.18
CA CYS A 205 -17.01 0.95 -12.99
C CYS A 205 -16.77 1.48 -14.41
N HIS A 206 -17.14 0.70 -15.42
CA HIS A 206 -17.07 1.06 -16.84
C HIS A 206 -18.43 1.47 -17.44
N CYS A 207 -19.41 1.80 -16.60
CA CYS A 207 -20.70 2.26 -17.13
C CYS A 207 -20.53 3.56 -17.94
N PRO A 208 -21.49 3.94 -18.81
CA PRO A 208 -21.36 5.11 -19.67
C PRO A 208 -21.01 6.41 -18.94
N LYS A 209 -21.38 6.53 -17.65
CA LYS A 209 -21.05 7.68 -16.80
C LYS A 209 -19.67 7.60 -16.14
N CYS A 210 -19.17 6.38 -15.87
CA CYS A 210 -17.91 6.17 -15.16
C CYS A 210 -16.72 5.95 -16.10
N ARG A 211 -16.92 5.48 -17.33
CA ARG A 211 -15.82 5.13 -18.27
C ARG A 211 -14.85 6.27 -18.60
N GLY A 212 -15.25 7.52 -18.36
CA GLY A 212 -14.42 8.71 -18.56
C GLY A 212 -13.67 9.17 -17.30
N LEU A 213 -13.86 8.47 -16.17
CA LEU A 213 -13.20 8.73 -14.90
C LEU A 213 -11.97 7.83 -14.77
N SER A 214 -10.94 8.37 -14.12
CA SER A 214 -9.82 7.61 -13.59
C SER A 214 -10.19 7.02 -12.23
N ASP A 215 -9.37 6.09 -11.73
CA ASP A 215 -9.54 5.51 -10.39
C ASP A 215 -9.36 6.56 -9.26
N SER A 216 -8.87 7.76 -9.58
CA SER A 216 -8.65 8.87 -8.63
C SER A 216 -9.75 9.94 -8.65
N ASP A 217 -10.73 9.86 -9.58
CA ASP A 217 -11.87 10.78 -9.67
C ASP A 217 -13.06 10.33 -8.79
#